data_AF-A0A4Q3D9Q4-F1
#
_entry.id   AF-A0A4Q3D9Q4-F1
#
_cell.length_a   1.000
_cell.length_b   1.000
_cell.length_c   1.000
_cell.angle_alpha   90.00
_cell.angle_beta   90.00
_cell.angle_gamma   90.00
#
_symmetry.space_group_name_H-M   'P 1'
#
loop_
_entity.id
_entity.type
_entity.pdbx_description
1 polymer ?
#
loop_
_entity_poly.entity_id
_entity_poly.type
_entity_poly.pdbx_seq_one_letter_code
_entity_poly.pdbx_strand_id
1 'polypeptide(L)' 'MTDERYPIGKYTPPASFTNEQIRSWIEEIAALPGQMRQAVVGLNYQQFDTPYRLG' A
#
# COMPACT_ATOMS: atom_id res chain seq x y z
N MET A 1 -17.86 9.56 -5.50
CA MET A 1 -16.59 10.06 -4.96
C MET A 1 -16.00 8.94 -4.12
N THR A 2 -14.81 8.44 -4.47
CA THR A 2 -14.10 7.43 -3.68
C THR A 2 -13.80 7.98 -2.30
N ASP A 3 -13.98 7.19 -1.25
CA ASP A 3 -13.50 7.57 0.08
C ASP A 3 -11.96 7.62 0.02
N GLU A 4 -11.38 8.82 0.03
CA GLU A 4 -9.93 9.04 0.03
C GLU A 4 -9.24 8.35 1.21
N ARG A 5 -10.01 7.94 2.23
CA ARG A 5 -9.51 7.14 3.34
C ARG A 5 -9.21 5.69 2.96
N TYR A 6 -9.90 5.17 1.95
CA TYR A 6 -9.83 3.79 1.49
C TYR A 6 -9.88 3.74 -0.04
N PRO A 7 -8.87 4.30 -0.75
CA PRO A 7 -8.85 4.37 -2.22
C PRO A 7 -8.93 3.00 -2.89
N ILE A 8 -8.52 1.93 -2.19
CA ILE A 8 -8.55 0.54 -2.65
C ILE A 8 -9.52 -0.33 -1.81
N GLY A 9 -10.43 0.31 -1.07
CA GLY A 9 -11.35 -0.36 -0.17
C GLY A 9 -10.71 -0.82 1.15
N LYS A 10 -11.50 -1.53 1.95
CA LYS A 10 -11.08 -2.13 3.22
C LYS A 10 -10.67 -3.57 3.02
N TYR A 11 -9.74 -4.04 3.85
CA TYR A 11 -9.39 -5.45 3.89
C TYR A 11 -10.62 -6.30 4.21
N THR A 12 -10.85 -7.33 3.40
CA THR A 12 -11.86 -8.36 3.64
C THR A 12 -11.12 -9.68 3.83
N PRO A 13 -11.18 -10.30 5.01
CA PRO A 13 -10.47 -11.55 5.24
C PRO A 13 -11.06 -12.67 4.38
N PRO A 14 -10.24 -13.54 3.78
CA PRO A 14 -10.73 -14.73 3.12
C PRO A 14 -11.30 -15.71 4.15
N ALA A 15 -12.20 -16.58 3.72
CA ALA A 15 -12.81 -17.59 4.59
C ALA A 15 -11.79 -18.60 5.17
N SER A 16 -10.67 -18.78 4.48
CA SER A 16 -9.52 -19.56 4.95
C SER A 16 -8.24 -19.06 4.27
N PHE A 17 -7.10 -19.32 4.91
CA PHE A 17 -5.78 -18.98 4.39
C PHE A 17 -5.13 -20.23 3.81
N THR A 18 -4.75 -20.19 2.53
CA THR A 18 -3.99 -21.27 1.90
C THR A 18 -2.50 -21.05 2.03
N ASN A 19 -1.72 -22.13 1.93
CA ASN A 19 -0.25 -22.03 1.96
C ASN A 19 0.28 -21.21 0.78
N GLU A 20 -0.39 -21.27 -0.37
CA GLU A 20 -0.05 -20.51 -1.57
C GLU A 20 -0.28 -19.01 -1.36
N GLN A 21 -1.40 -18.62 -0.75
CA GLN A 21 -1.66 -17.22 -0.38
C GLN A 21 -0.62 -16.71 0.61
N ILE A 22 -0.29 -17.50 1.63
CA ILE A 22 0.72 -17.13 2.62
C ILE A 22 2.09 -16.92 1.94
N ARG A 23 2.50 -17.81 1.03
CA ARG A 23 3.74 -17.64 0.26
C ARG A 23 3.74 -16.35 -0.56
N SER A 24 2.64 -16.06 -1.28
CA SER A 24 2.49 -14.81 -2.05
C SER A 24 2.64 -13.57 -1.16
N TRP A 25 1.97 -13.55 -0.01
CA TRP A 25 2.04 -12.40 0.90
C TRP A 25 3.42 -12.21 1.51
N ILE A 26 4.15 -13.29 1.81
CA ILE A 26 5.53 -13.18 2.26
C ILE A 26 6.40 -12.50 1.20
N GLU A 27 6.24 -12.89 -0.07
CA GLU A 27 6.97 -12.27 -1.20
C GLU A 27 6.58 -10.80 -1.40
N GLU A 28 5.29 -10.48 -1.32
CA GLU A 28 4.77 -9.11 -1.40
C GLU A 28 5.34 -8.22 -0.29
N ILE A 29 5.34 -8.71 0.96
CA ILE A 29 5.91 -7.98 2.11
C ILE A 29 7.42 -7.78 1.91
N ALA A 30 8.14 -8.79 1.40
CA ALA A 30 9.56 -8.69 1.13
C ALA A 30 9.88 -7.66 0.02
N ALA A 31 9.00 -7.50 -0.97
CA ALA A 31 9.15 -6.54 -2.06
C ALA A 31 8.78 -5.10 -1.67
N LEU A 32 7.88 -4.92 -0.69
CA LEU A 32 7.31 -3.62 -0.30
C LEU A 32 8.35 -2.52 -0.01
N PRO A 33 9.46 -2.76 0.70
CA PRO A 33 10.45 -1.71 0.95
C PRO A 33 11.07 -1.14 -0.33
N GLY A 34 11.25 -1.97 -1.36
CA GLY A 34 11.76 -1.54 -2.67
C GLY A 34 10.75 -0.69 -3.42
N GLN A 35 9.49 -1.15 -3.45
CA GLN A 35 8.39 -0.41 -4.07
C GLN A 35 8.16 0.94 -3.41
N MET A 36 8.22 1.01 -2.07
CA MET A 36 8.08 2.26 -1.32
C MET A 36 9.17 3.27 -1.69
N ARG A 37 10.43 2.83 -1.78
CA ARG A 37 11.54 3.71 -2.22
C ARG A 37 11.32 4.22 -3.65
N GLN A 38 10.90 3.36 -4.56
CA GLN A 38 10.62 3.74 -5.95
C GLN A 38 9.46 4.75 -6.05
N ALA A 39 8.42 4.59 -5.24
CA ALA A 39 7.27 5.50 -5.24
C ALA A 39 7.65 6.93 -4.83
N VAL A 40 8.69 7.09 -4.00
CA VAL A 40 9.05 8.39 -3.40
C VAL A 40 10.36 8.99 -3.94
N VAL A 41 11.12 8.26 -4.75
CA VAL A 41 12.49 8.66 -5.17
C VAL A 41 12.57 10.00 -5.90
N GLY A 42 11.51 10.38 -6.63
CA GLY A 42 11.45 11.62 -7.40
C GLY A 42 10.77 12.80 -6.68
N LEU A 43 10.33 12.62 -5.45
CA LEU A 43 9.60 13.65 -4.71
C LEU A 43 10.55 14.68 -4.12
N ASN A 44 10.20 15.96 -4.24
CA ASN A 44 10.87 17.03 -3.52
C ASN A 44 10.27 17.22 -2.12
N TYR A 45 10.92 18.05 -1.29
CA TYR A 45 10.48 18.31 0.09
C TYR A 45 9.04 18.83 0.20
N GLN A 46 8.59 19.72 -0.70
CA GLN A 46 7.23 20.26 -0.67
C GLN A 46 6.18 19.18 -1.01
N GLN A 47 6.51 18.25 -1.89
CA GLN A 47 5.65 17.13 -2.25
C GLN A 47 5.55 16.10 -1.13
N PHE A 48 6.64 15.86 -0.38
CA PHE A 48 6.59 15.04 0.83
C PHE A 48 5.73 15.65 1.93
N ASP A 49 5.72 16.98 2.04
CA ASP A 49 4.93 17.73 3.02
C ASP A 49 3.48 17.96 2.56
N THR A 50 3.10 17.44 1.39
CA THR A 50 1.74 17.54 0.89
C THR A 50 0.87 16.47 1.57
N PRO A 51 -0.22 16.84 2.26
CA PRO A 51 -1.12 15.87 2.87
C PRO A 51 -1.71 14.93 1.82
N TYR A 52 -1.70 13.63 2.11
CA TYR A 52 -2.31 12.63 1.23
C TYR A 52 -3.84 12.79 1.09
N ARG A 53 -4.50 13.37 2.10
CA ARG A 53 -5.94 13.58 2.15
C ARG A 53 -6.23 15.02 2.47
N LEU A 54 -7.30 15.54 1.87
CA LEU A 54 -7.88 16.80 2.31
C LEU A 54 -8.68 16.52 3.59
N GLY A 55 -8.45 17.34 4.62
CA GLY A 55 -9.31 17.41 5.80
C GLY A 55 -10.54 18.24 5.49
#